data_AF-A0A8T3LXU7-F1
#
_entry.id   AF-A0A8T3LXU7-F1
#
_cell.length_a   1.000
_cell.length_b   1.000
_cell.length_c   1.000
_cell.angle_alpha   90.00
_cell.angle_beta   90.00
_cell.angle_gamma   90.00
#
_symmetry.space_group_name_H-M   'P 1'
#
loop_
_entity.id
_entity.type
_entity.pdbx_description
1 polymer ?
#
loop_
_entity_poly.entity_id
_entity_poly.type
_entity_poly.pdbx_seq_one_letter_code
_entity_poly.pdbx_strand_id
1 'polypeptide(L)'
;MADEATLRLEEGRRLLDGGDPEAAVRILASLTGHPDAELAGEAWLLIGTARYRTDDEPGALTAWQAAASAGGRSAWLGWRSMAEQQVRDGDVEAAIASYREADL
;
A
#
# COMPACT_ATOMS: atom_id res chain seq x y z
N MET A 1 -4.94 8.62 20.73
CA MET A 1 -4.99 8.99 19.29
C MET A 1 -4.17 7.99 18.47
N ALA A 2 -2.89 7.76 18.78
CA ALA A 2 -2.08 6.72 18.13
C ALA A 2 -2.68 5.30 18.29
N ASP A 3 -3.12 4.94 19.49
CA ASP A 3 -3.68 3.60 19.75
C ASP A 3 -4.90 3.27 18.88
N GLU A 4 -5.76 4.25 18.61
CA GLU A 4 -6.96 4.06 17.79
C GLU A 4 -6.64 3.91 16.30
N ALA A 5 -5.59 4.59 15.83
CA ALA A 5 -5.10 4.46 14.46
C ALA A 5 -4.44 3.08 14.25
N THR A 6 -3.63 2.64 15.21
CA THR A 6 -3.03 1.30 15.21
C THR A 6 -4.10 0.21 15.21
N LEU A 7 -5.13 0.31 16.07
CA LEU A 7 -6.24 -0.64 16.08
C LEU A 7 -6.98 -0.71 14.73
N ARG A 8 -7.17 0.42 14.04
CA ARG A 8 -7.75 0.42 12.70
C ARG A 8 -6.87 -0.25 11.66
N LEU A 9 -5.55 -0.08 11.78
CA LEU A 9 -4.57 -0.71 10.89
C LEU A 9 -4.59 -2.24 11.07
N GLU A 10 -4.57 -2.69 12.32
CA GLU A 10 -4.68 -4.11 12.68
C GLU A 10 -6.00 -4.72 12.21
N GLU A 11 -7.11 -3.99 12.38
CA GLU A 11 -8.42 -4.43 11.89
C GLU A 11 -8.46 -4.51 10.36
N GLY A 12 -7.89 -3.53 9.65
CA GLY A 12 -7.77 -3.56 8.20
C GLY A 12 -6.96 -4.77 7.71
N ARG A 13 -5.86 -5.10 8.41
CA ARG A 13 -5.08 -6.32 8.16
C ARG A 13 -5.93 -7.58 8.36
N ARG A 14 -6.64 -7.66 9.49
CA ARG A 14 -7.51 -8.80 9.82
C ARG A 14 -8.60 -9.02 8.76
N LEU A 15 -9.22 -7.95 8.28
CA LEU A 15 -10.23 -8.01 7.22
C LEU A 15 -9.64 -8.52 5.90
N LEU A 16 -8.42 -8.09 5.54
CA LEU A 16 -7.74 -8.65 4.37
C LEU A 16 -7.44 -10.13 4.52
N ASP A 17 -6.92 -10.55 5.66
CA ASP A 17 -6.62 -11.95 5.93
C ASP A 17 -7.90 -12.81 5.99
N GLY A 18 -9.03 -12.20 6.38
CA GLY A 18 -10.36 -12.80 6.36
C GLY A 18 -11.03 -12.85 4.98
N GLY A 19 -10.45 -12.22 3.96
CA GLY A 19 -11.01 -12.20 2.60
C GLY A 19 -12.04 -11.11 2.34
N ASP A 20 -12.08 -10.06 3.16
CA ASP A 20 -12.98 -8.89 3.01
C ASP A 20 -12.19 -7.62 2.59
N PRO A 21 -11.60 -7.57 1.38
CA PRO A 21 -10.75 -6.46 0.95
C PRO A 21 -11.49 -5.12 0.88
N GLU A 22 -12.77 -5.09 0.50
CA GLU A 22 -13.56 -3.85 0.45
C GLU A 22 -13.80 -3.27 1.85
N ALA A 23 -14.03 -4.14 2.84
CA ALA A 23 -14.19 -3.71 4.22
C ALA A 23 -12.87 -3.16 4.77
N ALA A 24 -11.75 -3.81 4.47
CA ALA A 24 -10.43 -3.32 4.84
C ALA A 24 -10.16 -1.93 4.27
N VAL A 25 -10.41 -1.72 2.96
CA VAL A 25 -10.20 -0.41 2.31
C VAL A 25 -10.99 0.69 3.01
N ARG A 26 -12.26 0.44 3.39
CA ARG A 26 -13.09 1.46 4.07
C ARG A 26 -12.49 1.92 5.39
N ILE A 27 -11.95 1.01 6.20
CA ILE A 27 -11.37 1.35 7.50
C ILE A 27 -10.01 2.05 7.32
N LEU A 28 -9.17 1.49 6.43
CA LEU A 28 -7.82 1.98 6.17
C LEU A 28 -7.79 3.34 5.47
N ALA A 29 -8.81 3.69 4.68
CA ALA A 29 -8.88 4.95 3.95
C ALA A 29 -8.79 6.19 4.86
N SER A 30 -9.22 6.09 6.11
CA SER A 30 -9.09 7.18 7.09
C SER A 30 -7.66 7.42 7.56
N LEU A 31 -6.77 6.43 7.43
CA LEU A 31 -5.39 6.48 7.91
C LEU A 31 -4.42 7.03 6.86
N THR A 32 -4.82 7.12 5.60
CA THR A 32 -3.96 7.54 4.49
C THR A 32 -3.52 9.00 4.54
N GLY A 33 -4.26 9.84 5.27
CA GLY A 33 -3.93 11.23 5.56
C GLY A 33 -3.37 11.46 6.96
N HIS A 34 -3.00 10.40 7.69
CA HIS A 34 -2.50 10.51 9.06
C HIS A 34 -1.12 11.22 9.07
N PRO A 35 -0.83 12.11 10.06
CA PRO A 35 0.45 12.84 10.11
C PRO A 35 1.67 11.95 10.39
N ASP A 36 1.45 10.75 10.91
CA ASP A 36 2.50 9.73 11.04
C ASP A 36 2.66 9.00 9.71
N ALA A 37 3.82 9.22 9.07
CA ALA A 37 4.20 8.61 7.81
C ALA A 37 4.20 7.07 7.86
N GLU A 38 4.52 6.46 9.01
CA GLU A 38 4.51 5.00 9.15
C GLU A 38 3.08 4.45 9.03
N LEU A 39 2.14 5.07 9.75
CA LEU A 39 0.73 4.69 9.71
C LEU A 39 0.10 4.95 8.33
N ALA A 40 0.37 6.12 7.74
CA ALA A 40 -0.15 6.47 6.43
C ALA A 40 0.42 5.55 5.33
N GLY A 41 1.72 5.28 5.35
CA GLY A 41 2.39 4.40 4.40
C GLY A 41 1.90 2.95 4.50
N GLU A 42 1.76 2.40 5.71
CA GLU A 42 1.24 1.04 5.88
C GLU A 42 -0.24 0.93 5.46
N ALA A 43 -1.06 1.93 5.76
CA ALA A 43 -2.45 1.96 5.31
C ALA A 43 -2.55 1.96 3.77
N TRP A 44 -1.72 2.77 3.09
CA TRP A 44 -1.65 2.77 1.63
C TRP A 44 -1.18 1.42 1.06
N LEU A 45 -0.19 0.79 1.68
CA LEU A 45 0.29 -0.53 1.26
C LEU A 45 -0.82 -1.59 1.35
N LEU A 46 -1.59 -1.56 2.45
CA LEU A 46 -2.72 -2.46 2.67
C LEU A 46 -3.86 -2.22 1.68
N ILE A 47 -4.18 -0.96 1.38
CA ILE A 47 -5.17 -0.60 0.36
C ILE A 47 -4.71 -1.10 -1.03
N GLY A 48 -3.44 -0.94 -1.37
CA GLY A 48 -2.89 -1.46 -2.63
C GLY A 48 -3.02 -2.98 -2.73
N THR A 49 -2.70 -3.69 -1.64
CA THR A 49 -2.90 -5.14 -1.55
C THR A 49 -4.36 -5.54 -1.73
N ALA A 50 -5.28 -4.81 -1.10
CA ALA A 50 -6.72 -5.05 -1.19
C ALA A 50 -7.24 -4.89 -2.63
N ARG A 51 -6.83 -3.81 -3.30
CA ARG A 51 -7.20 -3.51 -4.68
C ARG A 51 -6.63 -4.53 -5.66
N TYR A 52 -5.38 -4.93 -5.49
CA TYR A 52 -4.79 -5.98 -6.30
C TYR A 52 -5.54 -7.31 -6.16
N ARG A 53 -5.95 -7.70 -4.94
CA ARG A 53 -6.75 -8.92 -4.70
C ARG A 53 -8.15 -8.87 -5.33
N THR A 54 -8.63 -7.70 -5.71
CA THR A 54 -9.95 -7.47 -6.33
C THR A 54 -9.82 -7.11 -7.81
N ASP A 55 -8.67 -7.40 -8.43
CA ASP A 55 -8.34 -7.12 -9.82
C ASP A 55 -8.38 -5.61 -10.20
N ASP A 56 -8.37 -4.70 -9.22
CA ASP A 56 -8.19 -3.26 -9.43
C ASP A 56 -6.68 -2.92 -9.46
N GLU A 57 -5.99 -3.42 -10.49
CA GLU A 57 -4.55 -3.19 -10.67
C GLU A 57 -4.18 -1.69 -10.79
N PRO A 58 -4.91 -0.84 -11.54
CA PRO A 58 -4.60 0.60 -11.59
C PRO A 58 -4.76 1.29 -10.24
N GLY A 59 -5.80 0.92 -9.48
CA GLY A 59 -6.01 1.42 -8.14
C GLY A 59 -4.97 0.90 -7.14
N ALA A 60 -4.47 -0.32 -7.33
CA ALA A 60 -3.38 -0.89 -6.54
C ALA A 60 -2.08 -0.13 -6.77
N LEU A 61 -1.71 0.09 -8.03
CA LEU A 61 -0.52 0.86 -8.42
C LEU A 61 -0.54 2.27 -7.82
N THR A 62 -1.68 2.95 -7.90
CA THR A 62 -1.86 4.28 -7.29
C THR A 62 -1.65 4.26 -5.78
N ALA A 63 -2.15 3.24 -5.10
CA ALA A 63 -2.00 3.11 -3.64
C ALA A 63 -0.56 2.76 -3.24
N TRP A 64 0.13 1.90 -3.98
CA TRP A 64 1.54 1.59 -3.74
C TRP A 64 2.45 2.79 -3.99
N GLN A 65 2.16 3.60 -5.00
CA GLN A 65 2.85 4.88 -5.22
C GLN A 65 2.65 5.85 -4.05
N ALA A 66 1.44 5.91 -3.49
CA ALA A 66 1.18 6.71 -2.31
C ALA A 66 1.92 6.17 -1.06
N ALA A 67 2.01 4.85 -0.90
CA ALA A 67 2.81 4.23 0.17
C ALA A 67 4.29 4.56 0.05
N ALA A 68 4.85 4.47 -1.16
CA ALA A 68 6.23 4.84 -1.47
C ALA A 68 6.49 6.33 -1.16
N SER A 69 5.55 7.20 -1.55
CA SER A 69 5.66 8.66 -1.36
C SER A 69 5.45 9.10 0.09
N ALA A 70 4.71 8.33 0.90
CA ALA A 70 4.52 8.61 2.32
C ALA A 70 5.82 8.52 3.12
N GLY A 71 6.81 7.76 2.63
CA GLY A 71 8.07 7.51 3.33
C GLY A 71 7.92 6.49 4.44
N GLY A 72 8.79 6.59 5.45
CA GLY A 72 8.84 5.64 6.56
C GLY A 72 9.34 4.25 6.15
N ARG A 73 9.28 3.29 7.07
CA ARG A 73 9.80 1.92 6.86
C ARG A 73 8.98 1.14 5.83
N SER A 74 7.79 1.59 5.50
CA SER A 74 6.88 0.96 4.53
C SER A 74 7.17 1.37 3.08
N ALA A 75 7.94 2.44 2.85
CA ALA A 75 8.14 3.01 1.51
C ALA A 75 8.75 2.02 0.51
N TRP A 76 9.76 1.25 0.95
CA TRP A 76 10.40 0.25 0.09
C TRP A 76 9.43 -0.84 -0.38
N LEU A 77 8.43 -1.20 0.43
CA LEU A 77 7.37 -2.13 0.02
C LEU A 77 6.46 -1.52 -1.05
N GLY A 78 6.15 -0.23 -0.93
CA GLY A 78 5.43 0.51 -1.98
C GLY A 78 6.18 0.48 -3.31
N TRP A 79 7.47 0.83 -3.29
CA TRP A 79 8.33 0.79 -4.47
C TRP A 79 8.43 -0.61 -5.07
N ARG A 80 8.63 -1.62 -4.23
CA ARG A 80 8.70 -3.01 -4.67
C ARG A 80 7.40 -3.47 -5.33
N SER A 81 6.24 -3.18 -4.74
CA SER A 81 4.95 -3.58 -5.32
C SER A 81 4.66 -2.85 -6.64
N MET A 82 5.03 -1.57 -6.77
CA MET A 82 4.98 -0.88 -8.07
C MET A 82 5.84 -1.57 -9.12
N ALA A 83 7.09 -1.92 -8.77
CA ALA A 83 8.01 -2.59 -9.68
C ALA A 83 7.46 -3.95 -10.14
N GLU A 84 6.90 -4.75 -9.22
CA GLU A 84 6.29 -6.04 -9.53
C GLU A 84 5.08 -5.90 -10.47
N GLN A 85 4.28 -4.84 -10.34
CA GLN A 85 3.18 -4.56 -11.26
C GLN A 85 3.69 -4.09 -12.63
N GLN A 86 4.66 -3.18 -12.66
CA GLN A 86 5.25 -2.69 -13.91
C GLN A 86 5.88 -3.82 -14.73
N VAL A 87 6.49 -4.83 -14.08
CA VAL A 87 6.96 -6.05 -14.76
C VAL A 87 5.79 -6.81 -15.40
N ARG A 88 4.65 -6.95 -14.70
CA ARG A 88 3.45 -7.62 -15.24
C ARG A 88 2.88 -6.89 -16.44
N ASP A 89 2.88 -5.55 -16.39
CA ASP A 89 2.39 -4.69 -17.45
C ASP A 89 3.36 -4.61 -18.65
N GLY A 90 4.57 -5.17 -18.52
CA GLY A 90 5.62 -5.14 -19.54
C GLY A 90 6.46 -3.87 -19.57
N ASP A 91 6.27 -2.95 -18.60
CA ASP A 91 7.06 -1.73 -18.43
C ASP A 91 8.33 -2.00 -17.62
N VAL A 92 9.28 -2.66 -18.27
CA VAL A 92 10.54 -3.09 -17.64
C VAL A 92 11.42 -1.89 -17.24
N GLU A 93 11.37 -0.77 -17.97
CA GLU A 93 12.15 0.42 -17.65
C GLU A 93 11.66 1.08 -16.35
N ALA A 94 10.34 1.25 -16.22
CA ALA A 94 9.76 1.77 -14.99
C ALA A 94 10.00 0.83 -13.80
N ALA A 95 9.90 -0.49 -14.02
CA ALA A 95 10.18 -1.48 -12.98
C ALA A 95 11.61 -1.37 -12.42
N ILE A 96 12.61 -1.19 -13.29
CA ILE A 96 14.00 -1.03 -12.85
C ILE A 96 14.18 0.22 -12.00
N ALA A 97 13.53 1.33 -12.37
CA ALA A 97 13.58 2.56 -11.58
C ALA A 97 12.97 2.32 -10.19
N SER A 98 11.78 1.72 -10.12
CA SER A 98 11.10 1.41 -8.86
C SER A 98 11.90 0.44 -7.97
N TYR A 99 12.52 -0.61 -8.54
CA TYR A 99 13.38 -1.51 -7.76
C TYR A 99 14.59 -0.81 -7.15
N ARG A 100 15.21 0.13 -7.88
CA ARG A 100 16.35 0.90 -7.34
C ARG A 100 15.95 1.73 -6.13
N GLU A 101 14.78 2.37 -6.18
CA GLU A 101 14.26 3.13 -5.03
C GLU A 101 13.93 2.24 -3.83
N ALA A 102 13.56 0.96 -4.06
CA ALA A 102 13.29 0.01 -2.99
C ALA A 102 14.55 -0.47 -2.24
N ASP A 103 15.74 -0.33 -2.86
CA ASP A 103 17.03 -0.80 -2.32
C ASP A 103 17.83 0.31 -1.58
N LEU A 104 17.33 1.55 -1.56
CA LEU A 104 17.95 2.73 -0.91
C LEU A 104 17.55 2.86 0.57
#